data_AF-A0A0M2SZU2-F1
#
_entry.id   AF-A0A0M2SZU2-F1
#
_cell.length_a   1.000
_cell.length_b   1.000
_cell.length_c   1.000
_cell.angle_alpha   90.00
_cell.angle_beta   90.00
_cell.angle_gamma   90.00
#
_symmetry.space_group_name_H-M   'P 1'
#
loop_
_entity.id
_entity.type
_entity.pdbx_description
1 polymer ?
#
loop_
_entity_poly.entity_id
_entity_poly.type
_entity_poly.pdbx_seq_one_letter_code
_entity_poly.pdbx_strand_id
1 'polypeptide(L)'
;MNNEMDYELELEKDVLLTKGFIKVKQGNFDMCLISLRAEELIKYSAVHYYKNIKGNEGYQRQLVTNHYRRIAKYIESEDAPILPPAILAATEPEFMSINSNEITIRKVIRIVDGQHRIQGLRYLKENNPGEYKKIENYEFPVILMIINKGQKIHEVNTFVNINSKGKKVSTDLAILLRDRIREEEFNEKIKYLSDKEFEEAIATKIAKKLTQSKESIWYDLIKMAGGEDDKGKPISINAFNQSLNELIKFYIQASAAERTKGFIDTIVSELTPLLSSAWDIAVLKWSECFFVNKPNKHNKLFNIQKGIGVYPIHQLLGECLLLSDSDTDRALLEFKKIIKKSKVEYTEWKIGGILSSYNSKAGFKIIASYIKNEIDLYNQNIGE
;
A
#
# COMPACT_ATOMS: atom_id res chain seq x y z
N MET A 1 -5.87 -16.09 -23.78
CA MET A 1 -5.29 -17.41 -24.06
C MET A 1 -4.72 -17.95 -22.75
N ASN A 2 -5.39 -18.93 -22.13
CA ASN A 2 -4.88 -19.64 -20.96
C ASN A 2 -3.84 -20.64 -21.46
N ASN A 3 -2.57 -20.25 -21.45
CA ASN A 3 -1.49 -21.23 -21.37
C ASN A 3 -1.49 -21.74 -19.93
N GLU A 4 -2.13 -22.87 -19.68
CA GLU A 4 -1.78 -23.68 -18.51
C GLU A 4 -0.34 -24.16 -18.73
N MET A 5 0.60 -23.32 -18.32
CA MET A 5 2.02 -23.64 -18.31
C MET A 5 2.19 -24.83 -17.36
N ASP A 6 2.55 -25.99 -17.89
CA ASP A 6 2.75 -27.17 -17.05
C ASP A 6 4.03 -26.99 -16.24
N TYR A 7 3.87 -26.45 -15.03
CA TYR A 7 4.96 -26.08 -14.14
C TYR A 7 5.91 -27.23 -13.79
N GLU A 8 5.47 -28.49 -13.91
CA GLU A 8 6.32 -29.67 -13.73
C GLU A 8 7.34 -29.81 -14.87
N LEU A 9 6.92 -29.49 -16.11
CA LEU A 9 7.84 -29.46 -17.26
C LEU A 9 8.86 -28.32 -17.11
N GLU A 10 8.49 -27.21 -16.48
CA GLU A 10 9.46 -26.15 -16.16
C GLU A 10 10.49 -26.61 -15.12
N LEU A 11 10.08 -27.35 -14.09
CA LEU A 11 10.97 -27.88 -13.04
C LEU A 11 11.99 -28.89 -13.58
N GLU A 12 11.63 -29.64 -14.62
CA GLU A 12 12.49 -30.64 -15.26
C GLU A 12 13.48 -30.06 -16.28
N LYS A 13 13.44 -28.74 -16.54
CA LYS A 13 14.28 -28.10 -17.55
C LYS A 13 15.76 -28.08 -17.15
N ASP A 14 16.59 -28.66 -18.02
CA ASP A 14 18.04 -28.53 -17.97
C ASP A 14 18.47 -27.10 -18.32
N VAL A 15 19.47 -26.60 -17.61
CA VAL A 15 20.06 -25.27 -17.80
C VAL A 15 21.57 -25.36 -17.70
N LEU A 16 22.26 -24.29 -18.08
CA LEU A 16 23.67 -24.12 -17.77
C LEU A 16 23.87 -22.69 -17.25
N LEU A 17 24.01 -22.58 -15.93
CA LEU A 17 24.16 -21.31 -15.23
C LEU A 17 25.41 -21.36 -14.37
N THR A 18 26.41 -20.55 -14.70
CA THR A 18 27.64 -20.41 -13.93
C THR A 18 27.69 -19.04 -13.26
N LYS A 19 27.94 -19.00 -11.95
CA LYS A 19 27.98 -17.76 -11.17
C LYS A 19 29.09 -17.78 -10.13
N GLY A 20 29.67 -16.62 -9.86
CA GLY A 20 30.40 -16.40 -8.61
C GLY A 20 29.48 -16.62 -7.41
N PHE A 21 29.99 -17.21 -6.33
CA PHE A 21 29.18 -17.48 -5.15
C PHE A 21 29.93 -17.17 -3.85
N ILE A 22 29.16 -16.94 -2.79
CA ILE A 22 29.65 -16.90 -1.41
C ILE A 22 29.01 -18.06 -0.65
N LYS A 23 29.82 -18.91 -0.02
CA LYS A 23 29.30 -19.99 0.83
C LYS A 23 28.74 -19.42 2.13
N VAL A 24 27.53 -19.83 2.50
CA VAL A 24 26.86 -19.44 3.73
C VAL A 24 26.40 -20.70 4.45
N LYS A 25 26.64 -20.79 5.76
CA LYS A 25 26.16 -21.90 6.59
C LYS A 25 25.32 -21.35 7.72
N GLN A 26 24.11 -21.85 7.88
CA GLN A 26 23.24 -21.54 9.02
C GLN A 26 22.68 -22.84 9.60
N GLY A 27 23.09 -23.18 10.83
CA GLY A 27 22.76 -24.47 11.44
C GLY A 27 23.19 -25.63 10.54
N ASN A 28 22.22 -26.47 10.15
CA ASN A 28 22.44 -27.65 9.29
C ASN A 28 22.23 -27.38 7.80
N PHE A 29 22.13 -26.11 7.38
CA PHE A 29 21.91 -25.73 5.99
C PHE A 29 23.20 -25.20 5.35
N ASP A 30 23.60 -25.85 4.25
CA ASP A 30 24.56 -25.30 3.31
C ASP A 30 23.82 -24.47 2.27
N MET A 31 24.26 -23.22 2.10
CA MET A 31 23.68 -22.25 1.19
C MET A 31 24.77 -21.54 0.40
N CYS A 32 24.38 -21.01 -0.75
CA CYS A 32 25.21 -20.14 -1.56
C CYS A 32 24.48 -18.82 -1.80
N LEU A 33 25.17 -17.69 -1.65
CA LEU A 33 24.70 -16.41 -2.15
C LEU A 33 25.24 -16.23 -3.57
N ILE A 34 24.34 -16.03 -4.54
CA ILE A 34 24.67 -15.73 -5.94
C ILE A 34 23.91 -14.48 -6.40
N SER A 35 24.35 -13.86 -7.48
CA SER A 35 23.65 -12.75 -8.14
C SER A 35 23.07 -13.22 -9.47
N LEU A 36 21.76 -13.02 -9.67
CA LEU A 36 21.08 -13.29 -10.95
C LEU A 36 20.45 -12.02 -11.50
N ARG A 37 20.60 -11.78 -12.80
CA ARG A 37 19.90 -10.72 -13.52
C ARG A 37 18.41 -11.03 -13.63
N ALA A 38 17.57 -10.01 -13.84
CA ALA A 38 16.13 -10.18 -14.08
C ALA A 38 15.85 -11.24 -15.17
N GLU A 39 16.58 -11.16 -16.30
CA GLU A 39 16.44 -12.12 -17.40
C GLU A 39 16.84 -13.54 -17.00
N GLU A 40 17.89 -13.69 -16.20
CA GLU A 40 18.37 -14.98 -15.71
C GLU A 40 17.39 -15.60 -14.72
N LEU A 41 16.78 -14.81 -13.84
CA LEU A 41 15.72 -15.26 -12.95
C LEU A 41 14.53 -15.80 -13.73
N ILE A 42 14.08 -15.07 -14.76
CA ILE A 42 12.97 -15.53 -15.62
C ILE A 42 13.34 -16.83 -16.35
N LYS A 43 14.59 -16.96 -16.82
CA LYS A 43 14.99 -18.08 -17.68
C LYS A 43 15.34 -19.36 -16.91
N TYR A 44 15.95 -19.22 -15.74
CA TYR A 44 16.62 -20.31 -15.01
C TYR A 44 15.97 -20.67 -13.68
N SER A 45 14.76 -20.17 -13.41
CA SER A 45 14.00 -20.53 -12.21
C SER A 45 12.59 -21.02 -12.51
N ALA A 46 12.07 -21.88 -11.64
CA ALA A 46 10.74 -22.43 -11.69
C ALA A 46 10.09 -22.41 -10.29
N VAL A 47 8.76 -22.44 -10.23
CA VAL A 47 7.98 -22.30 -8.98
C VAL A 47 7.18 -23.58 -8.75
N HIS A 48 7.27 -24.17 -7.55
CA HIS A 48 6.62 -25.45 -7.24
C HIS A 48 5.23 -25.24 -6.62
N TYR A 49 4.23 -25.00 -7.46
CA TYR A 49 2.85 -24.74 -7.03
C TYR A 49 2.17 -25.97 -6.44
N TYR A 50 1.30 -25.75 -5.45
CA TYR A 50 0.43 -26.78 -4.89
C TYR A 50 -0.72 -27.12 -5.85
N LYS A 51 -0.87 -28.40 -6.22
CA LYS A 51 -2.01 -28.89 -7.02
C LYS A 51 -3.03 -29.58 -6.13
N ASN A 52 -4.23 -28.98 -6.00
CA ASN A 52 -5.32 -29.54 -5.18
C ASN A 52 -6.10 -30.69 -5.85
N ILE A 53 -5.78 -31.07 -7.10
CA ILE A 53 -6.72 -31.83 -7.92
C ILE A 53 -6.40 -33.32 -8.06
N LYS A 54 -5.14 -33.82 -7.99
CA LYS A 54 -4.88 -35.29 -8.13
C LYS A 54 -3.67 -35.90 -7.40
N GLY A 55 -2.87 -35.16 -6.61
CA GLY A 55 -1.61 -35.72 -6.08
C GLY A 55 -1.05 -35.23 -4.75
N ASN A 56 -1.62 -34.20 -4.09
CA ASN A 56 -0.99 -33.58 -2.90
C ASN A 56 0.50 -33.20 -3.11
N GLU A 57 0.85 -32.72 -4.29
CA GLU A 57 2.22 -32.31 -4.64
C GLU A 57 2.35 -30.78 -4.68
N GLY A 58 3.52 -30.30 -4.27
CA GLY A 58 3.87 -28.88 -4.12
C GLY A 58 3.48 -28.26 -2.78
N TYR A 59 3.87 -27.00 -2.57
CA TYR A 59 3.66 -26.33 -1.28
C TYR A 59 3.35 -24.82 -1.38
N GLN A 60 3.37 -24.24 -2.59
CA GLN A 60 3.13 -22.80 -2.79
C GLN A 60 1.73 -22.49 -3.32
N ARG A 61 1.14 -21.39 -2.82
CA ARG A 61 -0.18 -20.91 -3.26
C ARG A 61 -0.14 -20.41 -4.70
N GLN A 62 -1.26 -20.56 -5.42
CA GLN A 62 -1.46 -19.90 -6.72
C GLN A 62 -1.20 -18.39 -6.63
N LEU A 63 -0.64 -17.84 -7.71
CA LEU A 63 -0.32 -16.42 -7.80
C LEU A 63 -1.57 -15.55 -7.66
N VAL A 64 -1.50 -14.53 -6.81
CA VAL A 64 -2.55 -13.51 -6.74
C VAL A 64 -2.26 -12.46 -7.82
N THR A 65 -3.10 -12.39 -8.84
CA THR A 65 -2.97 -11.47 -9.99
C THR A 65 -2.67 -10.02 -9.60
N ASN A 66 -3.36 -9.53 -8.56
CA ASN A 66 -3.18 -8.16 -8.08
C ASN A 66 -1.78 -7.90 -7.49
N HIS A 67 -1.09 -8.92 -6.96
CA HIS A 67 0.21 -8.73 -6.31
C HIS A 67 1.35 -8.54 -7.31
N TYR A 68 1.45 -9.39 -8.34
CA TYR A 68 2.53 -9.24 -9.33
C TYR A 68 2.29 -8.02 -10.25
N ARG A 69 1.03 -7.68 -10.55
CA ARG A 69 0.70 -6.44 -11.28
C ARG A 69 1.12 -5.18 -10.51
N ARG A 70 1.02 -5.18 -9.18
CA ARG A 70 1.51 -4.07 -8.35
C ARG A 70 3.03 -3.91 -8.41
N ILE A 71 3.76 -5.01 -8.54
CA ILE A 71 5.23 -4.98 -8.70
C ILE A 71 5.59 -4.39 -10.06
N ALA A 72 4.95 -4.84 -11.14
CA ALA A 72 5.13 -4.25 -12.47
C ALA A 72 4.81 -2.74 -12.47
N LYS A 73 3.64 -2.36 -11.91
CA LYS A 73 3.26 -0.96 -11.79
C LYS A 73 4.23 -0.13 -10.95
N TYR A 74 4.80 -0.69 -9.88
CA TYR A 74 5.82 -0.02 -9.07
C TYR A 74 7.07 0.28 -9.91
N ILE A 75 7.55 -0.70 -10.68
CA ILE A 75 8.71 -0.54 -11.56
C ILE A 75 8.44 0.54 -12.62
N GLU A 76 7.24 0.56 -13.20
CA GLU A 76 6.83 1.57 -14.19
C GLU A 76 6.73 2.98 -13.61
N SER A 77 6.37 3.11 -12.33
CA SER A 77 6.02 4.40 -11.71
C SER A 77 7.16 5.13 -11.02
N GLU A 78 8.29 4.45 -10.80
CA GLU A 78 9.41 4.98 -10.03
C GLU A 78 10.65 5.09 -10.94
N ASP A 79 11.41 6.18 -10.80
CA ASP A 79 12.56 6.49 -11.66
C ASP A 79 13.75 5.53 -11.44
N ALA A 80 13.95 5.09 -10.19
CA ALA A 80 14.97 4.12 -9.78
C ALA A 80 14.38 3.08 -8.81
N PRO A 81 13.57 2.12 -9.32
CA PRO A 81 12.90 1.16 -8.46
C PRO A 81 13.90 0.21 -7.81
N ILE A 82 13.76 -0.05 -6.51
CA ILE A 82 14.60 -1.02 -5.80
C ILE A 82 13.71 -2.19 -5.37
N LEU A 83 14.18 -3.42 -5.62
CA LEU A 83 13.52 -4.66 -5.20
C LEU A 83 14.39 -5.41 -4.18
N PRO A 84 14.51 -4.89 -2.94
CA PRO A 84 15.63 -5.20 -2.06
C PRO A 84 15.67 -6.60 -1.42
N PRO A 85 14.56 -7.33 -1.16
CA PRO A 85 14.68 -8.64 -0.50
C PRO A 85 15.46 -9.64 -1.39
N ALA A 86 16.20 -10.55 -0.79
CA ALA A 86 16.77 -11.68 -1.55
C ALA A 86 15.66 -12.60 -2.09
N ILE A 87 15.91 -13.24 -3.22
CA ILE A 87 15.12 -14.39 -3.69
C ILE A 87 15.65 -15.61 -2.97
N LEU A 88 14.76 -16.39 -2.35
CA LEU A 88 15.14 -17.67 -1.76
C LEU A 88 14.84 -18.77 -2.77
N ALA A 89 15.85 -19.57 -3.09
CA ALA A 89 15.74 -20.68 -4.01
C ALA A 89 16.35 -21.95 -3.41
N ALA A 90 16.08 -23.09 -4.04
CA ALA A 90 16.63 -24.38 -3.71
C ALA A 90 17.13 -25.11 -4.96
N THR A 91 18.19 -25.88 -4.79
CA THR A 91 18.68 -26.85 -5.77
C THR A 91 19.10 -28.14 -5.06
N GLU A 92 19.26 -29.21 -5.83
CA GLU A 92 19.80 -30.47 -5.33
C GLU A 92 21.31 -30.55 -5.65
N PRO A 93 22.13 -31.18 -4.79
CA PRO A 93 23.57 -31.29 -5.02
C PRO A 93 23.93 -31.95 -6.35
N GLU A 94 23.12 -32.92 -6.81
CA GLU A 94 23.32 -33.65 -8.07
C GLU A 94 23.20 -32.73 -9.31
N PHE A 95 22.52 -31.59 -9.19
CA PHE A 95 22.36 -30.61 -10.27
C PHE A 95 23.35 -29.45 -10.18
N MET A 96 24.38 -29.54 -9.34
CA MET A 96 25.38 -28.49 -9.22
C MET A 96 26.81 -29.01 -9.09
N SER A 97 27.75 -28.18 -9.50
CA SER A 97 29.18 -28.39 -9.27
C SER A 97 29.83 -27.09 -8.82
N ILE A 98 30.76 -27.17 -7.88
CA ILE A 98 31.49 -26.01 -7.36
C ILE A 98 32.95 -26.14 -7.78
N ASN A 99 33.47 -25.10 -8.42
CA ASN A 99 34.87 -24.97 -8.82
C ASN A 99 35.43 -23.67 -8.23
N SER A 100 36.34 -23.77 -7.25
CA SER A 100 36.99 -22.63 -6.55
C SER A 100 36.03 -21.50 -6.13
N ASN A 101 35.70 -20.58 -7.05
CA ASN A 101 34.87 -19.40 -6.81
C ASN A 101 33.56 -19.40 -7.60
N GLU A 102 33.28 -20.44 -8.39
CA GLU A 102 32.10 -20.55 -9.23
C GLU A 102 31.23 -21.75 -8.86
N ILE A 103 29.92 -21.54 -8.96
CA ILE A 103 28.91 -22.60 -8.93
C ILE A 103 28.30 -22.72 -10.33
N THR A 104 28.30 -23.94 -10.85
CA THR A 104 27.57 -24.30 -12.07
C THR A 104 26.32 -25.06 -11.68
N ILE A 105 25.18 -24.62 -12.19
CA ILE A 105 23.86 -25.20 -11.97
C ILE A 105 23.36 -25.76 -13.31
N ARG A 106 22.92 -27.02 -13.28
CA ARG A 106 22.55 -27.81 -14.47
C ARG A 106 21.05 -28.01 -14.65
N LYS A 107 20.25 -27.67 -13.64
CA LYS A 107 18.78 -27.74 -13.66
C LYS A 107 18.20 -26.42 -13.14
N VAL A 108 17.00 -26.05 -13.56
CA VAL A 108 16.37 -24.82 -13.04
C VAL A 108 16.36 -24.80 -11.50
N ILE A 109 16.58 -23.62 -10.92
CA ILE A 109 16.47 -23.46 -9.47
C ILE A 109 15.00 -23.35 -9.07
N ARG A 110 14.64 -24.00 -7.96
CA ARG A 110 13.28 -23.96 -7.43
C ARG A 110 13.11 -22.73 -6.54
N ILE A 111 12.13 -21.89 -6.83
CA ILE A 111 11.85 -20.70 -6.03
C ILE A 111 11.09 -21.10 -4.78
N VAL A 112 11.66 -20.79 -3.62
CA VAL A 112 11.05 -21.03 -2.30
C VAL A 112 10.36 -19.76 -1.80
N ASP A 113 10.95 -18.59 -2.04
CA ASP A 113 10.31 -17.29 -1.83
C ASP A 113 10.75 -16.27 -2.89
N GLY A 114 9.84 -15.35 -3.24
CA GLY A 114 10.04 -14.36 -4.31
C GLY A 114 9.25 -14.60 -5.59
N GLN A 115 8.35 -15.59 -5.60
CA GLN A 115 7.53 -15.93 -6.78
C GLN A 115 6.78 -14.72 -7.39
N HIS A 116 6.19 -13.85 -6.56
CA HIS A 116 5.46 -12.66 -7.04
C HIS A 116 6.38 -11.66 -7.75
N ARG A 117 7.66 -11.58 -7.34
CA ARG A 117 8.64 -10.68 -7.95
C ARG A 117 9.02 -11.18 -9.34
N ILE A 118 9.37 -12.46 -9.45
CA ILE A 118 9.70 -13.09 -10.74
C ILE A 118 8.51 -13.00 -11.71
N GLN A 119 7.29 -13.21 -11.20
CA GLN A 119 6.07 -13.08 -12.01
C GLN A 119 5.75 -11.63 -12.37
N GLY A 120 6.10 -10.66 -11.51
CA GLY A 120 6.03 -9.24 -11.84
C GLY A 120 6.97 -8.87 -12.97
N LEU A 121 8.20 -9.42 -12.97
CA LEU A 121 9.18 -9.25 -14.05
C LEU A 121 8.69 -9.90 -15.36
N ARG A 122 8.15 -11.12 -15.31
CA ARG A 122 7.53 -11.79 -16.49
C ARG A 122 6.39 -10.96 -17.05
N TYR A 123 5.48 -10.51 -16.19
CA TYR A 123 4.36 -9.67 -16.60
C TYR A 123 4.84 -8.37 -17.24
N LEU A 124 5.83 -7.69 -16.65
CA LEU A 124 6.40 -6.47 -17.20
C LEU A 124 7.05 -6.72 -18.57
N LYS A 125 7.82 -7.81 -18.71
CA LYS A 125 8.44 -8.20 -19.99
C LYS A 125 7.41 -8.44 -21.09
N GLU A 126 6.30 -9.10 -20.77
CA GLU A 126 5.24 -9.43 -21.72
C GLU A 126 4.37 -8.23 -22.09
N ASN A 127 4.03 -7.38 -21.11
CA ASN A 127 3.03 -6.33 -21.28
C ASN A 127 3.65 -4.95 -21.57
N ASN A 128 4.85 -4.67 -21.05
CA ASN A 128 5.56 -3.40 -21.19
C ASN A 128 7.07 -3.63 -21.42
N PRO A 129 7.46 -4.25 -22.56
CA PRO A 129 8.85 -4.65 -22.82
C PRO A 129 9.85 -3.48 -22.82
N GLY A 130 9.41 -2.27 -23.15
CA GLY A 130 10.24 -1.06 -23.09
C GLY A 130 10.71 -0.72 -21.67
N GLU A 131 9.80 -0.80 -20.69
CA GLU A 131 10.13 -0.59 -19.28
C GLU A 131 10.93 -1.76 -18.71
N TYR A 132 10.60 -2.99 -19.10
CA TYR A 132 11.40 -4.16 -18.72
C TYR A 132 12.86 -4.04 -19.17
N LYS A 133 13.11 -3.54 -20.40
CA LYS A 133 14.46 -3.39 -20.92
C LYS A 133 15.35 -2.47 -20.06
N LYS A 134 14.76 -1.49 -19.36
CA LYS A 134 15.51 -0.63 -18.42
C LYS A 134 16.03 -1.39 -17.20
N ILE A 135 15.38 -2.50 -16.83
CA ILE A 135 15.70 -3.28 -15.63
C ILE A 135 16.16 -4.72 -15.93
N GLU A 136 16.30 -5.10 -17.21
CA GLU A 136 16.63 -6.48 -17.59
C GLU A 136 17.96 -6.99 -17.00
N ASN A 137 18.88 -6.05 -16.75
CA ASN A 137 20.20 -6.29 -16.16
C ASN A 137 20.25 -6.03 -14.66
N TYR A 138 19.13 -5.70 -14.01
CA TYR A 138 19.10 -5.54 -12.56
C TYR A 138 19.46 -6.86 -11.90
N GLU A 139 20.41 -6.78 -10.97
CA GLU A 139 20.90 -7.91 -10.23
C GLU A 139 20.12 -8.12 -8.93
N PHE A 140 19.72 -9.36 -8.71
CA PHE A 140 18.98 -9.77 -7.53
C PHE A 140 19.86 -10.69 -6.69
N PRO A 141 19.97 -10.44 -5.38
CA PRO A 141 20.60 -11.38 -4.47
C PRO A 141 19.73 -12.64 -4.38
N VAL A 142 20.34 -13.79 -4.62
CA VAL A 142 19.68 -15.10 -4.54
C VAL A 142 20.39 -15.94 -3.48
N ILE A 143 19.65 -16.32 -2.45
CA ILE A 143 20.09 -17.32 -1.47
C ILE A 143 19.66 -18.67 -2.01
N LEU A 144 20.62 -19.49 -2.43
CA LEU A 144 20.40 -20.82 -2.96
C LEU A 144 20.66 -21.85 -1.87
N MET A 145 19.62 -22.51 -1.40
CA MET A 145 19.71 -23.64 -0.47
C MET A 145 20.08 -24.92 -1.21
N ILE A 146 21.06 -25.65 -0.67
CA ILE A 146 21.44 -26.96 -1.19
C ILE A 146 20.67 -28.00 -0.38
N ILE A 147 19.63 -28.58 -0.98
CA ILE A 147 18.67 -29.45 -0.28
C ILE A 147 18.76 -30.87 -0.84
N ASN A 148 19.10 -31.83 0.01
CA ASN A 148 19.06 -33.25 -0.35
C ASN A 148 17.61 -33.77 -0.40
N LYS A 149 17.38 -34.92 -1.07
CA LYS A 149 16.04 -35.54 -1.16
C LYS A 149 15.37 -35.78 0.20
N GLY A 150 16.14 -36.14 1.24
CA GLY A 150 15.65 -36.28 2.63
C GLY A 150 15.37 -34.96 3.37
N GLN A 151 15.73 -33.82 2.79
CA GLN A 151 15.63 -32.48 3.41
C GLN A 151 14.50 -31.62 2.83
N LYS A 152 13.66 -32.17 1.93
CA LYS A 152 12.52 -31.43 1.32
C LYS A 152 11.59 -30.80 2.36
N ILE A 153 11.40 -31.44 3.53
CA ILE A 153 10.62 -30.88 4.64
C ILE A 153 11.17 -29.53 5.15
N HIS A 154 12.49 -29.31 5.04
CA HIS A 154 13.11 -28.06 5.43
C HIS A 154 12.84 -26.94 4.43
N GLU A 155 12.70 -27.24 3.13
CA GLU A 155 12.25 -26.27 2.11
C GLU A 155 10.88 -25.70 2.49
N VAL A 156 9.95 -26.58 2.82
CA VAL A 156 8.58 -26.24 3.26
C VAL A 156 8.59 -25.46 4.59
N ASN A 157 9.37 -25.90 5.57
CA ASN A 157 9.47 -25.19 6.86
C ASN A 157 10.08 -23.80 6.73
N THR A 158 11.06 -23.62 5.84
CA THR A 158 11.65 -22.30 5.56
C THR A 158 10.64 -21.38 4.89
N PHE A 159 9.89 -21.89 3.91
CA PHE A 159 8.76 -21.17 3.30
C PHE A 159 7.73 -20.71 4.34
N VAL A 160 7.31 -21.60 5.24
CA VAL A 160 6.34 -21.28 6.31
C VAL A 160 6.93 -20.25 7.29
N ASN A 161 8.16 -20.44 7.76
CA ASN A 161 8.80 -19.55 8.73
C ASN A 161 8.97 -18.11 8.21
N ILE A 162 9.44 -17.94 6.98
CA ILE A 162 9.65 -16.61 6.36
C ILE A 162 8.32 -15.88 6.20
N ASN A 163 7.29 -16.58 5.71
CA ASN A 163 5.99 -15.97 5.46
C ASN A 163 5.16 -15.72 6.73
N SER A 164 5.40 -16.46 7.81
CA SER A 164 4.63 -16.34 9.06
C SER A 164 5.26 -15.41 10.10
N LYS A 165 6.60 -15.24 10.13
CA LYS A 165 7.30 -14.49 11.20
C LYS A 165 7.67 -13.06 10.85
N GLY A 166 7.69 -12.68 9.57
CA GLY A 166 7.99 -11.31 9.16
C GLY A 166 6.85 -10.34 9.51
N LYS A 167 6.98 -9.58 10.61
CA LYS A 167 6.06 -8.47 10.89
C LYS A 167 6.31 -7.36 9.86
N LYS A 168 5.31 -7.07 9.03
CA LYS A 168 5.38 -5.96 8.05
C LYS A 168 5.68 -4.65 8.78
N VAL A 169 6.63 -3.88 8.26
CA VAL A 169 6.79 -2.48 8.67
C VAL A 169 5.49 -1.75 8.35
N SER A 170 4.96 -1.00 9.31
CA SER A 170 3.70 -0.29 9.12
C SER A 170 3.90 0.85 8.11
N THR A 171 2.94 1.02 7.20
CA THR A 171 2.97 2.14 6.23
C THR A 171 2.93 3.49 6.95
N ASP A 172 2.26 3.55 8.10
CA ASP A 172 2.20 4.74 8.96
C ASP A 172 3.61 5.18 9.42
N LEU A 173 4.46 4.24 9.88
CA LEU A 173 5.85 4.54 10.24
C LEU A 173 6.67 5.02 9.04
N ALA A 174 6.48 4.42 7.87
CA ALA A 174 7.18 4.84 6.65
C ALA A 174 6.78 6.24 6.18
N ILE A 175 5.52 6.66 6.38
CA ILE A 175 5.07 8.04 6.14
C ILE A 175 5.80 9.00 7.07
N LEU A 176 5.81 8.71 8.39
CA LEU A 176 6.49 9.58 9.36
C LEU A 176 7.99 9.69 9.15
N LEU A 177 8.67 8.58 8.81
CA LEU A 177 10.11 8.60 8.53
C LEU A 177 10.43 9.48 7.31
N ARG A 178 9.66 9.34 6.22
CA ARG A 178 9.83 10.19 5.04
C ARG A 178 9.52 11.65 5.32
N ASP A 179 8.54 11.93 6.17
CA ASP A 179 8.22 13.29 6.57
C ASP A 179 9.36 13.94 7.40
N ARG A 180 9.95 13.20 8.35
CA ARG A 180 11.13 13.64 9.10
C ARG A 180 12.34 13.90 8.20
N ILE A 181 12.66 12.94 7.32
CA ILE A 181 13.78 13.10 6.37
C ILE A 181 13.55 14.33 5.48
N ARG A 182 12.32 14.57 5.02
CA ARG A 182 11.98 15.79 4.26
C ARG A 182 12.19 17.05 5.09
N GLU A 183 11.74 17.09 6.34
CA GLU A 183 11.96 18.24 7.24
C GLU A 183 13.45 18.57 7.39
N GLU A 184 14.30 17.54 7.51
CA GLU A 184 15.77 17.66 7.57
C GLU A 184 16.36 18.15 6.23
N GLU A 185 16.05 17.48 5.11
CA GLU A 185 16.57 17.80 3.78
C GLU A 185 16.18 19.23 3.32
N PHE A 186 14.97 19.68 3.63
CA PHE A 186 14.51 21.03 3.29
C PHE A 186 15.27 22.14 4.02
N ASN A 187 15.84 21.85 5.19
CA ASN A 187 16.66 22.82 5.90
C ASN A 187 18.06 22.95 5.26
N GLU A 188 18.46 21.98 4.44
CA GLU A 188 19.80 21.91 3.85
C GLU A 188 19.83 22.32 2.36
N LYS A 189 18.79 22.04 1.56
CA LYS A 189 18.67 22.48 0.14
C LYS A 189 17.20 22.64 -0.31
N ILE A 190 16.91 23.67 -1.12
CA ILE A 190 15.62 23.81 -1.82
C ILE A 190 15.57 22.78 -2.96
N LYS A 191 15.08 21.58 -2.66
CA LYS A 191 14.83 20.54 -3.67
C LYS A 191 13.36 20.66 -4.13
N TYR A 192 13.13 20.59 -5.43
CA TYR A 192 11.80 20.38 -5.99
C TYR A 192 11.33 18.97 -5.61
N LEU A 193 10.16 18.86 -4.99
CA LEU A 193 9.52 17.57 -4.73
C LEU A 193 8.79 17.05 -5.97
N SER A 194 8.68 15.72 -6.09
CA SER A 194 7.67 15.14 -6.98
C SER A 194 6.26 15.48 -6.51
N ASP A 195 5.26 15.46 -7.41
CA ASP A 195 3.86 15.73 -7.07
C ASP A 195 3.37 14.84 -5.90
N LYS A 196 3.72 13.56 -5.93
CA LYS A 196 3.34 12.58 -4.90
C LYS A 196 3.96 12.90 -3.55
N GLU A 197 5.23 13.30 -3.51
CA GLU A 197 5.90 13.69 -2.28
C GLU A 197 5.36 15.01 -1.74
N PHE A 198 5.01 15.94 -2.61
CA PHE A 198 4.43 17.23 -2.26
C PHE A 198 3.03 17.07 -1.65
N GLU A 199 2.14 16.32 -2.32
CA GLU A 199 0.81 15.99 -1.82
C GLU A 199 0.87 15.28 -0.46
N GLU A 200 1.75 14.30 -0.32
CA GLU A 200 1.89 13.55 0.94
C GLU A 200 2.43 14.41 2.08
N ALA A 201 3.35 15.35 1.80
CA ALA A 201 3.87 16.28 2.81
C ALA A 201 2.76 17.21 3.33
N ILE A 202 1.93 17.74 2.43
CA ILE A 202 0.76 18.56 2.80
C ILE A 202 -0.20 17.76 3.67
N ALA A 203 -0.59 16.56 3.22
CA ALA A 203 -1.53 15.71 3.95
C ALA A 203 -1.01 15.36 5.36
N THR A 204 0.27 15.01 5.47
CA THR A 204 0.93 14.65 6.73
C THR A 204 0.98 15.84 7.69
N LYS A 205 1.31 17.04 7.21
CA LYS A 205 1.33 18.27 8.02
C LYS A 205 -0.08 18.66 8.50
N ILE A 206 -1.10 18.56 7.64
CA ILE A 206 -2.51 18.79 8.04
C ILE A 206 -2.90 17.80 9.14
N ALA A 207 -2.65 16.50 8.95
CA ALA A 207 -2.94 15.47 9.94
C ALA A 207 -2.26 15.75 11.30
N LYS A 208 -0.97 16.11 11.28
CA LYS A 208 -0.21 16.52 12.48
C LYS A 208 -0.86 17.72 13.19
N LYS A 209 -1.18 18.80 12.45
CA LYS A 209 -1.82 20.00 13.03
C LYS A 209 -3.17 19.66 13.66
N LEU A 210 -4.01 18.90 12.96
CA LEU A 210 -5.35 18.53 13.43
C LEU A 210 -5.31 17.61 14.65
N THR A 211 -4.36 16.68 14.73
CA THR A 211 -4.26 15.78 15.90
C THR A 211 -3.60 16.44 17.12
N GLN A 212 -2.88 17.55 16.94
CA GLN A 212 -2.18 18.28 18.01
C GLN A 212 -3.00 19.45 18.58
N SER A 213 -3.93 20.02 17.83
CA SER A 213 -4.83 21.09 18.30
C SER A 213 -5.94 20.51 19.19
N LYS A 214 -6.12 21.06 20.39
CA LYS A 214 -7.16 20.63 21.35
C LYS A 214 -8.57 21.01 20.91
N GLU A 215 -8.67 22.07 20.14
CA GLU A 215 -9.91 22.62 19.59
C GLU A 215 -10.43 21.73 18.47
N SER A 216 -9.54 21.07 17.74
CA SER A 216 -9.86 20.15 16.66
C SER A 216 -10.75 18.99 17.11
N ILE A 217 -11.65 18.55 16.22
CA ILE A 217 -12.43 17.31 16.38
C ILE A 217 -11.52 16.06 16.37
N TRP A 218 -10.30 16.21 15.83
CA TRP A 218 -9.30 15.18 15.60
C TRP A 218 -8.21 15.11 16.68
N TYR A 219 -8.31 15.92 17.74
CA TYR A 219 -7.32 15.94 18.83
C TYR A 219 -7.05 14.52 19.37
N ASP A 220 -5.80 14.07 19.24
CA ASP A 220 -5.35 12.75 19.64
C ASP A 220 -6.16 11.57 19.05
N LEU A 221 -6.68 11.70 17.82
CA LEU A 221 -7.49 10.65 17.15
C LEU A 221 -6.82 9.99 15.95
N ILE A 222 -5.69 10.52 15.48
CA ILE A 222 -4.97 9.97 14.32
C ILE A 222 -3.79 9.13 14.82
N LYS A 223 -3.71 7.86 14.39
CA LYS A 223 -2.59 6.97 14.74
C LYS A 223 -1.35 7.37 13.98
N MET A 224 -0.30 7.71 14.72
CA MET A 224 0.93 8.24 14.13
C MET A 224 1.99 7.14 13.96
N ALA A 225 2.17 6.20 14.90
CA ALA A 225 3.39 5.39 14.94
C ALA A 225 3.28 3.93 15.45
N GLY A 226 2.10 3.31 15.39
CA GLY A 226 1.88 1.89 15.72
C GLY A 226 2.24 1.46 17.14
N GLY A 227 2.32 2.39 18.09
CA GLY A 227 2.73 2.16 19.50
C GLY A 227 1.55 2.04 20.48
N GLU A 228 1.83 1.99 21.78
CA GLU A 228 0.78 1.96 22.82
C GLU A 228 -0.14 3.18 22.77
N ASP A 229 0.41 4.34 22.38
CA ASP A 229 -0.31 5.61 22.20
C ASP A 229 -1.34 5.58 21.06
N ASP A 230 -1.37 4.52 20.24
CA ASP A 230 -2.33 4.36 19.15
C ASP A 230 -3.54 3.49 19.52
N LYS A 231 -3.54 2.91 20.74
CA LYS A 231 -4.66 2.11 21.25
C LYS A 231 -5.92 2.98 21.35
N GLY A 232 -6.99 2.55 20.68
CA GLY A 232 -8.30 3.20 20.75
C GLY A 232 -8.53 4.37 19.80
N LYS A 233 -7.52 4.80 19.03
CA LYS A 233 -7.67 5.81 17.98
C LYS A 233 -8.46 5.25 16.78
N PRO A 234 -9.35 6.02 16.15
CA PRO A 234 -10.25 5.50 15.11
C PRO A 234 -9.62 5.35 13.71
N ILE A 235 -8.58 6.11 13.37
CA ILE A 235 -8.01 6.15 12.01
C ILE A 235 -6.50 6.24 12.02
N SER A 236 -5.82 5.65 11.02
CA SER A 236 -4.38 5.78 10.86
C SER A 236 -4.00 6.98 10.00
N ILE A 237 -2.79 7.50 10.18
CA ILE A 237 -2.27 8.60 9.36
C ILE A 237 -2.29 8.26 7.87
N ASN A 238 -1.99 7.01 7.48
CA ASN A 238 -2.08 6.59 6.08
C ASN A 238 -3.51 6.72 5.52
N ALA A 239 -4.51 6.24 6.27
CA ALA A 239 -5.91 6.34 5.85
C ALA A 239 -6.39 7.80 5.82
N PHE A 240 -5.99 8.60 6.83
CA PHE A 240 -6.32 10.02 6.88
C PHE A 240 -5.67 10.79 5.72
N ASN A 241 -4.37 10.61 5.45
CA ASN A 241 -3.69 11.24 4.33
C ASN A 241 -4.35 10.89 2.99
N GLN A 242 -4.64 9.61 2.77
CA GLN A 242 -5.29 9.16 1.54
C GLN A 242 -6.67 9.79 1.33
N SER A 243 -7.40 10.10 2.40
CA SER A 243 -8.70 10.78 2.30
C SER A 243 -8.58 12.26 1.88
N LEU A 244 -7.41 12.88 2.09
CA LEU A 244 -7.15 14.27 1.72
C LEU A 244 -6.67 14.42 0.26
N ASN A 245 -6.28 13.34 -0.40
CA ASN A 245 -5.63 13.40 -1.71
C ASN A 245 -6.44 14.17 -2.77
N GLU A 246 -7.75 13.93 -2.86
CA GLU A 246 -8.59 14.62 -3.87
C GLU A 246 -8.73 16.12 -3.55
N LEU A 247 -8.98 16.46 -2.28
CA LEU A 247 -9.03 17.84 -1.81
C LEU A 247 -7.73 18.61 -2.12
N ILE A 248 -6.58 18.01 -1.79
CA ILE A 248 -5.26 18.60 -2.02
C ILE A 248 -4.99 18.76 -3.53
N LYS A 249 -5.34 17.76 -4.34
CA LYS A 249 -5.16 17.83 -5.80
C LYS A 249 -5.96 18.96 -6.44
N PHE A 250 -7.24 19.09 -6.08
CA PHE A 250 -8.08 20.16 -6.62
C PHE A 250 -7.55 21.54 -6.24
N TYR A 251 -7.13 21.70 -4.98
CA TYR A 251 -6.52 22.95 -4.53
C TYR A 251 -5.24 23.27 -5.35
N ILE A 252 -4.30 22.32 -5.45
CA ILE A 252 -3.03 22.51 -6.16
C ILE A 252 -3.25 22.85 -7.64
N GLN A 253 -4.20 22.18 -8.30
CA GLN A 253 -4.49 22.41 -9.72
C GLN A 253 -4.99 23.83 -9.98
N ALA A 254 -5.79 24.39 -9.07
CA ALA A 254 -6.30 25.75 -9.19
C ALA A 254 -5.26 26.80 -8.78
N SER A 255 -4.42 26.51 -7.78
CA SER A 255 -3.50 27.49 -7.19
C SER A 255 -2.17 27.66 -7.93
N ALA A 256 -1.94 26.87 -9.00
CA ALA A 256 -0.66 26.81 -9.73
C ALA A 256 0.58 26.69 -8.81
N ALA A 257 0.45 25.95 -7.69
CA ALA A 257 1.45 25.95 -6.63
C ALA A 257 2.81 25.39 -7.07
N GLU A 258 3.90 26.06 -6.70
CA GLU A 258 5.24 25.50 -6.87
C GLU A 258 5.50 24.38 -5.86
N ARG A 259 6.35 23.41 -6.23
CA ARG A 259 6.66 22.22 -5.41
C ARG A 259 7.74 22.51 -4.36
N THR A 260 7.53 23.56 -3.57
CA THR A 260 8.49 24.06 -2.57
C THR A 260 7.91 24.03 -1.16
N LYS A 261 8.79 24.04 -0.13
CA LYS A 261 8.37 24.05 1.28
C LYS A 261 7.47 25.25 1.62
N GLY A 262 7.76 26.43 1.07
CA GLY A 262 6.95 27.63 1.30
C GLY A 262 5.49 27.42 0.88
N PHE A 263 5.28 26.88 -0.32
CA PHE A 263 3.93 26.56 -0.80
C PHE A 263 3.25 25.45 0.01
N ILE A 264 3.99 24.45 0.51
CA ILE A 264 3.41 23.46 1.43
C ILE A 264 2.81 24.17 2.66
N ASP A 265 3.57 25.07 3.29
CA ASP A 265 3.10 25.74 4.51
C ASP A 265 1.92 26.68 4.24
N THR A 266 1.89 27.36 3.08
CA THR A 266 0.73 28.14 2.61
C THR A 266 -0.50 27.25 2.46
N ILE A 267 -0.41 26.16 1.69
CA ILE A 267 -1.53 25.24 1.45
C ILE A 267 -2.03 24.66 2.77
N VAL A 268 -1.12 24.26 3.66
CA VAL A 268 -1.49 23.74 4.99
C VAL A 268 -2.21 24.81 5.82
N SER A 269 -1.79 26.07 5.73
CA SER A 269 -2.42 27.18 6.47
C SER A 269 -3.84 27.50 5.99
N GLU A 270 -4.16 27.24 4.72
CA GLU A 270 -5.49 27.49 4.14
C GLU A 270 -6.42 26.29 4.26
N LEU A 271 -5.92 25.07 3.99
CA LEU A 271 -6.76 23.87 4.03
C LEU A 271 -7.05 23.39 5.46
N THR A 272 -6.18 23.66 6.44
CA THR A 272 -6.43 23.23 7.84
C THR A 272 -7.67 23.90 8.44
N PRO A 273 -7.84 25.24 8.38
CA PRO A 273 -9.06 25.90 8.85
C PRO A 273 -10.31 25.49 8.09
N LEU A 274 -10.20 25.29 6.77
CA LEU A 274 -11.32 24.80 5.93
C LEU A 274 -11.80 23.43 6.41
N LEU A 275 -10.87 22.49 6.62
CA LEU A 275 -11.18 21.15 7.13
C LEU A 275 -11.79 21.19 8.52
N SER A 276 -11.24 21.98 9.44
CA SER A 276 -11.81 22.14 10.79
C SER A 276 -13.24 22.64 10.72
N SER A 277 -13.50 23.67 9.93
CA SER A 277 -14.84 24.26 9.76
C SER A 277 -15.82 23.28 9.11
N ALA A 278 -15.38 22.49 8.14
CA ALA A 278 -16.19 21.45 7.52
C ALA A 278 -16.57 20.35 8.52
N TRP A 279 -15.63 19.96 9.39
CA TRP A 279 -15.92 19.01 10.46
C TRP A 279 -16.84 19.59 11.53
N ASP A 280 -16.73 20.87 11.86
CA ASP A 280 -17.67 21.53 12.78
C ASP A 280 -19.11 21.48 12.23
N ILE A 281 -19.28 21.68 10.91
CA ILE A 281 -20.58 21.50 10.24
C ILE A 281 -21.08 20.05 10.37
N ALA A 282 -20.20 19.06 10.16
CA ALA A 282 -20.56 17.65 10.30
C ALA A 282 -20.95 17.30 11.75
N VAL A 283 -20.22 17.83 12.75
CA VAL A 283 -20.53 17.67 14.18
C VAL A 283 -21.88 18.29 14.50
N LEU A 284 -22.19 19.47 13.97
CA LEU A 284 -23.50 20.10 14.18
C LEU A 284 -24.66 19.27 13.60
N LYS A 285 -24.45 18.58 12.48
CA LYS A 285 -25.47 17.74 11.84
C LYS A 285 -25.64 16.38 12.51
N TRP A 286 -24.54 15.75 12.94
CA TRP A 286 -24.54 14.39 13.49
C TRP A 286 -23.94 14.36 14.89
N SER A 287 -24.42 15.24 15.77
CA SER A 287 -23.81 15.53 17.09
C SER A 287 -23.65 14.29 17.98
N GLU A 288 -24.59 13.36 17.90
CA GLU A 288 -24.66 12.10 18.64
C GLU A 288 -23.49 11.16 18.32
N CYS A 289 -22.90 11.32 17.13
CA CYS A 289 -21.74 10.55 16.69
C CYS A 289 -20.43 10.97 17.36
N PHE A 290 -20.45 11.99 18.24
CA PHE A 290 -19.26 12.57 18.85
C PHE A 290 -19.44 12.77 20.36
N PHE A 291 -18.32 12.79 21.09
CA PHE A 291 -18.28 13.22 22.49
C PHE A 291 -17.70 14.63 22.60
N VAL A 292 -18.44 15.64 22.10
CA VAL A 292 -17.97 17.03 22.00
C VAL A 292 -17.48 17.65 23.32
N ASN A 293 -17.98 17.17 24.45
CA ASN A 293 -17.62 17.63 25.80
C ASN A 293 -16.40 16.91 26.39
N LYS A 294 -15.81 15.94 25.69
CA LYS A 294 -14.62 15.20 26.14
C LYS A 294 -13.38 15.65 25.38
N PRO A 295 -12.18 15.59 25.99
CA PRO A 295 -10.93 15.86 25.29
C PRO A 295 -10.76 14.96 24.05
N ASN A 296 -11.02 13.67 24.22
CA ASN A 296 -11.15 12.73 23.12
C ASN A 296 -12.62 12.71 22.65
N LYS A 297 -12.87 13.34 21.51
CA LYS A 297 -14.22 13.52 20.96
C LYS A 297 -14.74 12.27 20.22
N HIS A 298 -13.99 11.16 20.22
CA HIS A 298 -14.37 9.94 19.52
C HIS A 298 -15.43 9.12 20.23
N ASN A 299 -16.59 8.99 19.58
CA ASN A 299 -17.60 8.04 19.99
C ASN A 299 -17.38 6.68 19.29
N LYS A 300 -16.92 5.69 20.06
CA LYS A 300 -16.61 4.34 19.58
C LYS A 300 -17.82 3.58 19.04
N LEU A 301 -19.04 4.04 19.25
CA LEU A 301 -20.26 3.43 18.72
C LEU A 301 -20.51 3.75 17.24
N PHE A 302 -19.78 4.72 16.69
CA PHE A 302 -20.01 5.24 15.34
C PHE A 302 -18.77 5.13 14.44
N ASN A 303 -19.01 5.09 13.14
CA ASN A 303 -18.00 4.95 12.10
C ASN A 303 -17.57 6.29 11.48
N ILE A 304 -18.19 7.42 11.88
CA ILE A 304 -18.00 8.72 11.21
C ILE A 304 -16.54 9.24 11.28
N GLN A 305 -15.81 8.95 12.37
CA GLN A 305 -14.39 9.32 12.50
C GLN A 305 -13.43 8.20 12.06
N LYS A 306 -13.94 7.15 11.42
CA LYS A 306 -13.15 6.10 10.75
C LYS A 306 -13.17 6.35 9.25
N GLY A 307 -12.45 5.52 8.49
CA GLY A 307 -12.41 5.65 7.02
C GLY A 307 -13.79 5.80 6.36
N ILE A 308 -14.81 5.10 6.88
CA ILE A 308 -16.20 5.15 6.42
C ILE A 308 -16.80 6.56 6.44
N GLY A 309 -16.50 7.41 7.42
CA GLY A 309 -16.99 8.79 7.41
C GLY A 309 -15.96 9.80 6.92
N VAL A 310 -14.68 9.58 7.20
CA VAL A 310 -13.61 10.52 6.83
C VAL A 310 -13.49 10.69 5.32
N TYR A 311 -13.44 9.58 4.56
CA TYR A 311 -13.28 9.65 3.11
C TYR A 311 -14.45 10.36 2.42
N PRO A 312 -15.73 10.00 2.67
CA PRO A 312 -16.86 10.68 2.04
C PRO A 312 -16.94 12.16 2.39
N ILE A 313 -16.70 12.52 3.66
CA ILE A 313 -16.76 13.92 4.11
C ILE A 313 -15.66 14.76 3.44
N HIS A 314 -14.43 14.26 3.39
CA HIS A 314 -13.33 14.95 2.71
C HIS A 314 -13.54 15.01 1.19
N GLN A 315 -14.09 13.95 0.57
CA GLN A 315 -14.44 13.93 -0.85
C GLN A 315 -15.47 15.02 -1.18
N LEU A 316 -16.55 15.11 -0.40
CA LEU A 316 -17.58 16.14 -0.59
C LEU A 316 -17.00 17.55 -0.46
N LEU A 317 -16.12 17.78 0.51
CA LEU A 317 -15.42 19.05 0.65
C LEU A 317 -14.55 19.36 -0.58
N GLY A 318 -13.84 18.35 -1.10
CA GLY A 318 -13.06 18.46 -2.34
C GLY A 318 -13.91 18.80 -3.56
N GLU A 319 -15.06 18.15 -3.72
CA GLU A 319 -16.04 18.46 -4.77
C GLU A 319 -16.52 19.91 -4.67
N CYS A 320 -16.84 20.38 -3.45
CA CYS A 320 -17.23 21.78 -3.23
C CYS A 320 -16.11 22.76 -3.55
N LEU A 321 -14.86 22.43 -3.21
CA LEU A 321 -13.70 23.26 -3.50
C LEU A 321 -13.47 23.38 -5.01
N LEU A 322 -13.56 22.26 -5.73
CA LEU A 322 -13.45 22.23 -7.19
C LEU A 322 -14.52 23.09 -7.87
N LEU A 323 -15.78 22.99 -7.43
CA LEU A 323 -16.90 23.77 -7.97
C LEU A 323 -16.87 25.26 -7.59
N SER A 324 -15.99 25.63 -6.66
CA SER A 324 -15.84 26.99 -6.16
C SER A 324 -14.56 27.67 -6.66
N ASP A 325 -13.90 27.11 -7.68
CA ASP A 325 -12.64 27.62 -8.22
C ASP A 325 -11.56 27.79 -7.12
N SER A 326 -11.54 26.87 -6.15
CA SER A 326 -10.68 26.88 -4.96
C SER A 326 -10.87 28.03 -3.97
N ASP A 327 -11.96 28.79 -4.08
CA ASP A 327 -12.42 29.68 -3.02
C ASP A 327 -12.91 28.86 -1.81
N THR A 328 -12.16 28.96 -0.70
CA THR A 328 -12.41 28.16 0.50
C THR A 328 -13.70 28.56 1.23
N ASP A 329 -14.08 29.83 1.21
CA ASP A 329 -15.30 30.33 1.86
C ASP A 329 -16.54 29.88 1.08
N ARG A 330 -16.50 30.00 -0.25
CA ARG A 330 -17.58 29.52 -1.12
C ARG A 330 -17.70 28.00 -1.05
N ALA A 331 -16.58 27.28 -1.03
CA ALA A 331 -16.58 25.82 -0.88
C ALA A 331 -17.23 25.39 0.45
N LEU A 332 -16.89 26.06 1.55
CA LEU A 332 -17.46 25.79 2.87
C LEU A 332 -18.97 26.07 2.90
N LEU A 333 -19.42 27.13 2.23
CA LEU A 333 -20.84 27.46 2.12
C LEU A 333 -21.62 26.38 1.35
N GLU A 334 -21.10 25.90 0.22
CA GLU A 334 -21.72 24.81 -0.54
C GLU A 334 -21.71 23.50 0.24
N PHE A 335 -20.59 23.17 0.89
CA PHE A 335 -20.49 22.01 1.77
C PHE A 335 -21.55 22.06 2.89
N LYS A 336 -21.73 23.23 3.53
CA LYS A 336 -22.76 23.45 4.55
C LYS A 336 -24.17 23.20 4.00
N LYS A 337 -24.46 23.63 2.77
CA LYS A 337 -25.77 23.40 2.13
C LYS A 337 -26.01 21.91 1.92
N ILE A 338 -25.01 21.16 1.45
CA ILE A 338 -25.09 19.71 1.26
C ILE A 338 -25.38 19.00 2.59
N ILE A 339 -24.55 19.24 3.61
CA ILE A 339 -24.67 18.55 4.91
C ILE A 339 -26.00 18.86 5.59
N LYS A 340 -26.48 20.12 5.53
CA LYS A 340 -27.78 20.50 6.10
C LYS A 340 -28.96 19.82 5.41
N LYS A 341 -28.91 19.67 4.09
CA LYS A 341 -29.96 19.01 3.31
C LYS A 341 -29.90 17.48 3.36
N SER A 342 -28.79 16.91 3.84
CA SER A 342 -28.61 15.47 3.93
C SER A 342 -29.70 14.82 4.78
N LYS A 343 -30.33 13.77 4.25
CA LYS A 343 -31.31 12.94 4.96
C LYS A 343 -30.66 11.87 5.84
N VAL A 344 -29.33 11.78 5.81
CA VAL A 344 -28.58 10.80 6.61
C VAL A 344 -28.75 11.12 8.09
N GLU A 345 -29.25 10.14 8.83
CA GLU A 345 -29.45 10.22 10.28
C GLU A 345 -28.23 9.69 11.05
N TYR A 346 -28.05 10.16 12.28
CA TYR A 346 -26.91 9.73 13.11
C TYR A 346 -26.88 8.20 13.33
N THR A 347 -28.04 7.54 13.36
CA THR A 347 -28.16 6.09 13.54
C THR A 347 -27.51 5.29 12.44
N GLU A 348 -27.43 5.83 11.22
CA GLU A 348 -26.84 5.15 10.07
C GLU A 348 -25.31 5.08 10.15
N TRP A 349 -24.71 6.01 10.89
CA TRP A 349 -23.29 6.00 11.21
C TRP A 349 -22.90 4.96 12.27
N LYS A 350 -23.86 4.32 12.95
CA LYS A 350 -23.55 3.32 13.99
C LYS A 350 -22.75 2.15 13.41
N ILE A 351 -21.88 1.58 14.23
CA ILE A 351 -21.22 0.31 13.90
C ILE A 351 -22.29 -0.77 13.70
N GLY A 352 -22.21 -1.48 12.58
CA GLY A 352 -23.21 -2.46 12.16
C GLY A 352 -24.44 -1.85 11.47
N GLY A 353 -24.55 -0.52 11.42
CA GLY A 353 -25.56 0.19 10.63
C GLY A 353 -25.29 0.13 9.12
N ILE A 354 -26.22 0.67 8.33
CA ILE A 354 -26.23 0.55 6.86
C ILE A 354 -24.93 1.04 6.19
N LEU A 355 -24.30 2.09 6.73
CA LEU A 355 -23.04 2.62 6.16
C LEU A 355 -21.83 1.70 6.43
N SER A 356 -21.94 0.75 7.35
CA SER A 356 -20.85 -0.16 7.74
C SER A 356 -20.45 -1.13 6.61
N SER A 357 -21.35 -1.45 5.69
CA SER A 357 -21.08 -2.34 4.55
C SER A 357 -20.20 -1.69 3.47
N TYR A 358 -20.06 -0.36 3.48
CA TYR A 358 -19.37 0.41 2.44
C TYR A 358 -17.92 0.78 2.82
N ASN A 359 -17.17 -0.17 3.39
CA ASN A 359 -15.78 0.05 3.86
C ASN A 359 -14.70 -0.08 2.77
N SER A 360 -14.97 0.43 1.57
CA SER A 360 -14.03 0.42 0.43
C SER A 360 -14.03 1.78 -0.27
N LYS A 361 -13.03 2.07 -1.11
CA LYS A 361 -13.01 3.34 -1.88
C LYS A 361 -14.26 3.53 -2.75
N ALA A 362 -14.78 2.45 -3.35
CA ALA A 362 -16.04 2.51 -4.09
C ALA A 362 -17.22 2.76 -3.15
N GLY A 363 -17.22 2.11 -1.99
CA GLY A 363 -18.21 2.34 -0.94
C GLY A 363 -18.22 3.78 -0.43
N PHE A 364 -17.06 4.41 -0.25
CA PHE A 364 -16.98 5.80 0.19
C PHE A 364 -17.66 6.77 -0.80
N LYS A 365 -17.52 6.52 -2.11
CA LYS A 365 -18.24 7.30 -3.14
C LYS A 365 -19.75 7.11 -3.04
N ILE A 366 -20.20 5.89 -2.77
CA ILE A 366 -21.62 5.59 -2.54
C ILE A 366 -22.14 6.36 -1.32
N ILE A 367 -21.40 6.36 -0.20
CA ILE A 367 -21.79 7.15 0.99
C ILE A 367 -21.83 8.64 0.65
N ALA A 368 -20.86 9.18 -0.10
CA ALA A 368 -20.86 10.58 -0.51
C ALA A 368 -22.13 10.94 -1.32
N SER A 369 -22.51 10.12 -2.30
CA SER A 369 -23.76 10.28 -3.05
C SER A 369 -25.01 10.13 -2.17
N TYR A 370 -24.97 9.24 -1.20
CA TYR A 370 -26.08 9.08 -0.24
C TYR A 370 -26.24 10.32 0.65
N ILE A 371 -25.14 10.90 1.14
CA ILE A 371 -25.14 12.16 1.89
C ILE A 371 -25.75 13.29 1.05
N LYS A 372 -25.46 13.33 -0.27
CA LYS A 372 -26.03 14.29 -1.22
C LYS A 372 -27.51 14.03 -1.56
N ASN A 373 -28.10 12.94 -1.06
CA ASN A 373 -29.43 12.45 -1.42
C ASN A 373 -29.59 12.09 -2.92
N GLU A 374 -28.49 11.76 -3.60
CA GLU A 374 -28.49 11.35 -5.02
C GLU A 374 -28.96 9.90 -5.19
N ILE A 375 -28.80 9.10 -4.15
CA ILE A 375 -29.19 7.68 -4.10
C ILE A 375 -29.93 7.39 -2.80
N ASP A 376 -30.60 6.24 -2.74
CA ASP A 376 -31.23 5.73 -1.52
C ASP A 376 -30.78 4.29 -1.25
N LEU A 377 -30.04 4.09 -0.16
CA LEU A 377 -29.46 2.80 0.20
C LEU A 377 -30.49 1.79 0.70
N TYR A 378 -31.66 2.25 1.16
CA TYR A 378 -32.73 1.35 1.62
C TYR A 378 -33.47 0.70 0.44
N ASN A 379 -33.50 1.37 -0.71
CA ASN A 379 -34.19 0.88 -1.91
C ASN A 379 -33.29 0.04 -2.83
N GLN A 380 -31.97 -0.03 -2.58
CA GLN A 380 -31.02 -0.82 -3.37
C GLN A 380 -30.81 -2.26 -2.85
N ASN A 381 -31.30 -2.59 -1.64
CA ASN A 381 -31.18 -3.92 -1.04
C ASN A 381 -32.34 -4.88 -1.36
N ILE A 382 -33.21 -4.54 -2.31
CA ILE A 382 -34.29 -5.42 -2.80
C ILE A 382 -33.86 -5.99 -4.15
N GLY A 383 -32.92 -6.93 -4.12
CA GLY A 383 -32.36 -7.54 -5.33
C GLY A 383 -31.14 -8.40 -5.04
N GLU A 384 -31.29 -9.38 -4.15
CA GLU A 384 -30.46 -10.60 -4.16
C GLU A 384 -31.29 -11.78 -4.64
#